data_AF-A0A164KA39-F1
#
_entry.id   AF-A0A164KA39-F1
#
_cell.length_a   1.000
_cell.length_b   1.000
_cell.length_c   1.000
_cell.angle_alpha   90.00
_cell.angle_beta   90.00
_cell.angle_gamma   90.00
#
_symmetry.space_group_name_H-M   'P 1'
#
loop_
_entity.id
_entity.type
_entity.pdbx_description
1 polymer ?
#
loop_
_entity_poly.entity_id
_entity_poly.type
_entity_poly.pdbx_seq_one_letter_code
_entity_poly.pdbx_strand_id
1 'polypeptide(L)'
;MDFRFEFTTKVKEYLDDEKDEKIIKDGHRDIIFQYLYPLESEIGIYKNPNFTFLASGRRSHIVLENIEFKTEVNVKSNIIEITKIVDNVVIPLDTIVVKDRELFALGRNEKFSVQILEQYLFDTFGEKLGLR
;
A
#
# COMPACT_ATOMS: atom_id res chain seq x y z
N MET A 1 39.60 7.14 8.76
CA MET A 1 38.77 6.48 7.73
C MET A 1 39.22 7.05 6.38
N ASP A 2 39.55 6.21 5.38
CA ASP A 2 40.01 6.68 4.05
C ASP A 2 38.81 7.28 3.29
N PHE A 3 38.96 8.49 2.72
CA PHE A 3 37.95 9.16 1.91
C PHE A 3 37.40 8.24 0.81
N ARG A 4 38.25 7.42 0.17
CA ARG A 4 37.80 6.50 -0.89
C ARG A 4 36.84 5.45 -0.37
N PHE A 5 37.05 4.96 0.85
CA PHE A 5 36.18 3.98 1.49
C PHE A 5 34.82 4.60 1.84
N GLU A 6 34.83 5.76 2.50
CA GLU A 6 33.60 6.47 2.87
C GLU A 6 32.78 6.85 1.63
N PHE A 7 33.43 7.40 0.59
CA PHE A 7 32.79 7.75 -0.67
C PHE A 7 32.17 6.53 -1.35
N THR A 8 32.89 5.41 -1.43
CA THR A 8 32.37 4.19 -2.08
C THR A 8 31.16 3.62 -1.32
N THR A 9 31.18 3.64 0.01
CA THR A 9 30.04 3.19 0.84
C THR A 9 28.83 4.08 0.63
N LYS A 10 29.01 5.41 0.69
CA LYS A 10 27.91 6.37 0.51
C LYS A 10 27.28 6.30 -0.88
N VAL A 11 28.07 6.08 -1.92
CA VAL A 11 27.55 5.89 -3.29
C VAL A 11 26.75 4.59 -3.40
N LYS A 12 27.19 3.50 -2.76
CA LYS A 12 26.43 2.24 -2.76
C LYS A 12 25.10 2.36 -2.03
N GLU A 13 25.11 2.97 -0.84
CA GLU A 13 23.88 3.27 -0.07
C GLU A 13 22.90 4.08 -0.92
N TYR A 14 23.36 5.18 -1.54
CA TYR A 14 22.52 6.02 -2.40
C TYR A 14 21.93 5.27 -3.60
N LEU A 15 22.75 4.46 -4.29
CA LEU A 15 22.30 3.68 -5.44
C LEU A 15 21.35 2.54 -5.08
N ASP A 16 21.43 2.02 -3.86
CA ASP A 16 20.48 1.02 -3.37
C ASP A 16 19.17 1.70 -2.90
N ASP A 17 19.25 2.85 -2.24
CA ASP A 17 18.08 3.68 -1.89
C ASP A 17 17.26 4.06 -3.14
N GLU A 18 17.91 4.47 -4.24
CA GLU A 18 17.21 4.79 -5.51
C GLU A 18 16.48 3.57 -6.11
N LYS A 19 17.06 2.36 -5.96
CA LYS A 19 16.41 1.13 -6.44
C LYS A 19 15.22 0.77 -5.57
N ASP A 20 15.35 0.91 -4.25
CA ASP A 20 14.27 0.63 -3.32
C ASP A 20 13.13 1.65 -3.50
N GLU A 21 13.44 2.92 -3.77
CA GLU A 21 12.44 3.96 -4.10
C GLU A 21 11.64 3.59 -5.35
N LYS A 22 12.31 3.02 -6.36
CA LYS A 22 11.66 2.51 -7.55
C LYS A 22 10.75 1.30 -7.23
N ILE A 23 11.20 0.38 -6.37
CA ILE A 23 10.42 -0.80 -5.98
C ILE A 23 9.13 -0.43 -5.23
N ILE A 24 9.14 0.57 -4.34
CA ILE A 24 7.90 1.01 -3.67
C ILE A 24 6.92 1.68 -4.63
N LYS A 25 7.43 2.60 -5.48
CA LYS A 25 6.59 3.31 -6.46
C LYS A 25 5.97 2.37 -7.47
N ASP A 26 6.77 1.46 -8.03
CA ASP A 26 6.30 0.47 -8.98
C ASP A 26 5.47 -0.60 -8.26
N GLY A 27 5.81 -0.94 -7.02
CA GLY A 27 5.11 -1.94 -6.21
C GLY A 27 3.65 -1.63 -5.89
N HIS A 28 3.34 -0.38 -5.55
CA HIS A 28 1.94 0.06 -5.41
C HIS A 28 1.19 -0.11 -6.73
N ARG A 29 1.80 0.35 -7.83
CA ARG A 29 1.20 0.25 -9.17
C ARG A 29 0.98 -1.20 -9.61
N ASP A 30 1.96 -2.07 -9.39
CA ASP A 30 2.03 -3.40 -9.98
C ASP A 30 1.21 -4.44 -9.22
N ILE A 31 0.99 -4.23 -7.92
CA ILE A 31 0.16 -5.12 -7.10
C ILE A 31 -1.17 -4.45 -6.73
N ILE A 32 -1.13 -3.32 -6.03
CA ILE A 32 -2.32 -2.71 -5.44
C ILE A 32 -3.23 -2.15 -6.53
N PHE A 33 -2.69 -1.30 -7.42
CA PHE A 33 -3.50 -0.70 -8.48
C PHE A 33 -3.98 -1.75 -9.50
N GLN A 34 -3.12 -2.69 -9.91
CA GLN A 34 -3.53 -3.78 -10.82
C GLN A 34 -4.69 -4.62 -10.26
N TYR A 35 -4.75 -4.80 -8.95
CA TYR A 35 -5.83 -5.52 -8.30
C TYR A 35 -7.10 -4.68 -8.10
N LEU A 36 -6.96 -3.44 -7.60
CA LEU A 36 -8.09 -2.60 -7.23
C LEU A 36 -8.80 -1.94 -8.42
N TYR A 37 -8.07 -1.62 -9.50
CA TYR A 37 -8.65 -0.94 -10.65
C TYR A 37 -9.73 -1.77 -11.38
N PRO A 38 -9.54 -3.08 -11.63
CA PRO A 38 -10.62 -3.94 -12.13
C PRO A 38 -11.86 -3.93 -11.23
N LEU A 39 -11.68 -4.00 -9.90
CA LEU A 39 -12.79 -3.96 -8.95
C LEU A 39 -13.54 -2.62 -8.99
N GLU A 40 -12.82 -1.50 -9.05
CA GLU A 40 -13.40 -0.16 -9.24
C GLU A 40 -14.24 -0.12 -10.53
N SER A 41 -13.70 -0.66 -11.64
CA SER A 41 -14.38 -0.71 -12.93
C SER A 41 -15.61 -1.62 -12.93
N GLU A 42 -15.58 -2.76 -12.22
CA GLU A 42 -16.70 -3.70 -12.13
C GLU A 42 -17.85 -3.14 -11.28
N ILE A 43 -17.54 -2.45 -10.18
CA ILE A 43 -18.54 -1.77 -9.35
C ILE A 43 -19.17 -0.60 -10.14
N GLY A 44 -18.34 0.12 -10.90
CA GLY A 44 -18.77 1.23 -11.73
C GLY A 44 -19.23 2.46 -10.92
N ILE A 45 -19.96 3.35 -11.59
CA ILE A 45 -20.41 4.60 -10.99
C ILE A 45 -21.68 4.36 -10.17
N TYR A 46 -21.55 4.34 -8.86
CA TYR A 46 -22.67 4.26 -7.93
C TYR A 46 -22.97 5.63 -7.30
N LYS A 47 -24.17 6.18 -7.53
CA LYS A 47 -24.58 7.48 -6.95
C LYS A 47 -24.99 7.32 -5.48
N ASN A 48 -24.00 7.15 -4.61
CA ASN A 48 -24.17 7.18 -3.18
C ASN A 48 -23.11 8.11 -2.57
N PRO A 49 -23.49 9.19 -1.86
CA PRO A 49 -22.53 10.12 -1.26
C PRO A 49 -21.63 9.46 -0.20
N ASN A 50 -22.04 8.30 0.32
CA ASN A 50 -21.33 7.54 1.32
C ASN A 50 -20.50 6.39 0.70
N PHE A 51 -20.36 6.37 -0.62
CA PHE A 51 -19.52 5.40 -1.31
C PHE A 51 -18.53 6.13 -2.21
N THR A 52 -17.27 5.72 -2.15
CA THR A 52 -16.26 6.15 -3.12
C THR A 52 -15.27 5.02 -3.30
N PHE A 53 -14.88 4.76 -4.54
CA PHE A 53 -13.79 3.86 -4.85
C PHE A 53 -12.86 4.63 -5.78
N LEU A 54 -11.60 4.77 -5.39
CA LEU A 54 -10.55 5.33 -6.22
C LEU A 54 -9.32 4.42 -6.16
N ALA A 55 -8.94 3.81 -7.28
CA ALA A 55 -7.65 3.15 -7.46
C ALA A 55 -6.70 4.04 -8.28
N SER A 56 -5.48 4.24 -7.80
CA SER A 56 -4.42 4.90 -8.57
C SER A 56 -3.07 4.31 -8.20
N GLY A 57 -2.07 4.42 -9.08
CA GLY A 57 -0.76 3.78 -8.89
C GLY A 57 0.12 4.32 -7.75
N ARG A 58 -0.36 5.25 -6.93
CA ARG A 58 0.35 5.74 -5.72
C ARG A 58 -0.51 5.85 -4.48
N ARG A 59 -1.82 5.85 -4.67
CA ARG A 59 -2.80 5.92 -3.57
C ARG A 59 -4.06 5.23 -4.00
N SER A 60 -4.74 4.59 -3.06
CA SER A 60 -6.10 4.11 -3.32
C SER A 60 -6.91 4.33 -2.06
N HIS A 61 -8.18 4.65 -2.22
CA HIS A 61 -9.11 4.70 -1.11
C HIS A 61 -10.45 4.09 -1.52
N ILE A 62 -11.07 3.39 -0.58
CA ILE A 62 -12.40 2.81 -0.71
C ILE A 62 -13.18 3.27 0.52
N VAL A 63 -14.25 4.01 0.32
CA VAL A 63 -15.15 4.49 1.38
C VAL A 63 -16.47 3.75 1.23
N LEU A 64 -16.93 3.17 2.34
CA LEU A 64 -18.25 2.56 2.49
C LEU A 64 -18.85 3.02 3.82
N GLU A 65 -19.77 3.98 3.75
CA GLU A 65 -20.38 4.64 4.91
C GLU A 65 -19.34 5.29 5.83
N ASN A 66 -19.18 4.75 7.03
CA ASN A 66 -18.27 5.24 8.06
C ASN A 66 -16.93 4.48 8.09
N ILE A 67 -16.70 3.58 7.12
CA ILE A 67 -15.49 2.77 7.01
C ILE A 67 -14.73 3.16 5.75
N GLU A 68 -13.44 3.45 5.88
CA GLU A 68 -12.54 3.68 4.76
C GLU A 68 -11.33 2.73 4.82
N PHE A 69 -10.95 2.21 3.67
CA PHE A 69 -9.67 1.53 3.44
C PHE A 69 -8.79 2.46 2.61
N LYS A 70 -7.53 2.65 2.99
CA LYS A 70 -6.61 3.53 2.28
C LYS A 70 -5.22 2.92 2.16
N THR A 71 -4.63 3.09 0.98
CA THR A 71 -3.23 2.81 0.68
C THR A 71 -2.55 4.08 0.17
N GLU A 72 -1.32 4.36 0.61
CA GLU A 72 -0.59 5.57 0.18
C GLU A 72 0.92 5.29 0.11
N VAL A 73 1.55 5.66 -1.01
CA VAL A 73 3.01 5.64 -1.15
C VAL A 73 3.61 6.87 -0.47
N ASN A 74 4.41 6.65 0.57
CA ASN A 74 5.22 7.69 1.18
C ASN A 74 6.63 7.67 0.60
N VAL A 75 6.87 8.56 -0.36
CA VAL A 75 8.14 8.66 -1.09
C VAL A 75 9.32 9.02 -0.17
N LYS A 76 9.08 9.79 0.90
CA LYS A 76 10.16 10.26 1.78
C LYS A 76 10.72 9.14 2.66
N SER A 77 9.84 8.29 3.17
CA SER A 77 10.22 7.16 4.02
C SER A 77 10.32 5.85 3.24
N ASN A 78 10.06 5.88 1.94
CA ASN A 78 10.07 4.72 1.05
C ASN A 78 9.23 3.54 1.57
N ILE A 79 7.95 3.80 1.86
CA ILE A 79 7.00 2.80 2.34
C ILE A 79 5.65 2.94 1.62
N ILE A 80 4.82 1.91 1.74
CA ILE A 80 3.38 1.99 1.48
C ILE A 80 2.64 1.84 2.81
N GLU A 81 1.85 2.84 3.16
CA GLU A 81 1.01 2.81 4.35
C GLU A 81 -0.32 2.13 4.00
N ILE A 82 -0.74 1.15 4.80
CA ILE A 82 -2.04 0.49 4.70
C ILE A 82 -2.85 0.85 5.95
N THR A 83 -3.98 1.52 5.76
CA THR A 83 -4.77 2.05 6.88
C THR A 83 -6.25 1.75 6.69
N LYS A 84 -6.93 1.54 7.82
CA LYS A 84 -8.38 1.52 7.93
C LYS A 84 -8.80 2.75 8.74
N ILE A 85 -9.92 3.35 8.38
CA ILE A 85 -10.52 4.44 9.15
C ILE A 85 -11.94 4.01 9.49
N VAL A 86 -12.32 4.12 10.76
CA VAL A 86 -13.69 3.86 11.24
C VAL A 86 -14.12 5.03 12.08
N ASP A 87 -15.25 5.66 11.74
CA ASP A 87 -15.76 6.84 12.46
C ASP A 87 -14.69 7.95 12.61
N ASN A 88 -13.92 8.20 11.54
CA ASN A 88 -12.78 9.12 11.48
C ASN A 88 -11.57 8.76 12.36
N VAL A 89 -11.54 7.58 12.98
CA VAL A 89 -10.38 7.08 13.73
C VAL A 89 -9.49 6.29 12.79
N VAL A 90 -8.25 6.78 12.60
CA VAL A 90 -7.23 6.10 11.78
C VAL A 90 -6.62 4.94 12.54
N ILE A 91 -6.64 3.76 11.92
CA ILE A 91 -6.12 2.50 12.45
C ILE A 91 -5.10 1.95 11.42
N PRO A 92 -3.80 1.91 11.74
CA PRO A 92 -2.80 1.27 10.90
C PRO A 92 -3.09 -0.23 10.76
N LEU A 93 -3.14 -0.74 9.53
CA LEU A 93 -3.25 -2.17 9.26
C LEU A 93 -1.88 -2.80 9.03
N ASP A 94 -1.03 -2.16 8.22
CA ASP A 94 0.34 -2.60 7.96
C ASP A 94 1.17 -1.46 7.34
N THR A 95 2.48 -1.66 7.27
CA THR A 95 3.44 -0.87 6.51
C THR A 95 4.21 -1.80 5.56
N ILE A 96 4.11 -1.55 4.26
CA ILE A 96 4.87 -2.30 3.26
C ILE A 96 6.20 -1.59 3.02
N VAL A 97 7.28 -2.36 3.08
CA VAL A 97 8.65 -1.88 2.85
C VAL A 97 9.34 -2.71 1.78
N VAL A 98 10.52 -2.28 1.34
CA VAL A 98 11.41 -3.13 0.54
C VAL A 98 12.27 -3.96 1.48
N LYS A 99 12.26 -5.28 1.27
CA LYS A 99 13.17 -6.21 1.93
C LYS A 99 13.62 -7.23 0.90
N ASP A 100 14.93 -7.47 0.81
CA ASP A 100 15.51 -8.39 -0.18
C ASP A 100 15.06 -8.09 -1.63
N ARG A 101 14.88 -6.79 -1.95
CA ARG A 101 14.38 -6.27 -3.24
C ARG A 101 12.94 -6.65 -3.59
N GLU A 102 12.15 -7.05 -2.61
CA GLU A 102 10.74 -7.35 -2.77
C GLU A 102 9.91 -6.55 -1.79
N LEU A 103 8.62 -6.37 -2.10
CA LEU A 103 7.68 -5.78 -1.17
C LEU A 103 7.43 -6.75 -0.01
N PHE A 104 7.45 -6.22 1.21
CA PHE A 104 7.33 -6.99 2.43
C PHE A 104 6.38 -6.32 3.40
N ALA A 105 5.38 -7.06 3.88
CA ALA A 105 4.41 -6.60 4.86
C ALA A 105 5.01 -6.74 6.27
N LEU A 106 5.33 -5.62 6.92
CA LEU A 106 6.04 -5.63 8.20
C LEU A 106 5.19 -6.20 9.34
N GLY A 107 3.91 -5.83 9.42
CA GLY A 107 2.98 -6.27 10.45
C GLY A 107 2.68 -7.77 10.38
N ARG A 108 2.72 -8.34 9.18
CA ARG A 108 2.54 -9.79 8.94
C ARG A 108 3.84 -10.59 8.89
N ASN A 109 4.98 -9.92 8.75
CA ASN A 109 6.30 -10.52 8.60
C ASN A 109 6.39 -11.52 7.43
N GLU A 110 5.85 -11.15 6.28
CA GLU A 110 5.87 -11.97 5.06
C GLU A 110 5.93 -11.11 3.79
N LYS A 111 6.24 -11.75 2.65
CA LYS A 111 6.28 -11.09 1.35
C LYS A 111 4.89 -10.55 0.99
N PHE A 112 4.81 -9.28 0.62
CA PHE A 112 3.55 -8.67 0.23
C PHE A 112 3.02 -9.26 -1.07
N SER A 113 1.73 -9.57 -1.10
CA SER A 113 1.05 -10.28 -2.19
C SER A 113 -0.40 -9.81 -2.33
N VAL A 114 -1.05 -10.23 -3.41
CA VAL A 114 -2.49 -9.98 -3.61
C VAL A 114 -3.33 -10.61 -2.48
N GLN A 115 -2.97 -11.81 -2.02
CA GLN A 115 -3.69 -12.48 -0.93
C GLN A 115 -3.65 -11.67 0.38
N ILE A 116 -2.53 -11.01 0.66
CA ILE A 116 -2.41 -10.12 1.81
C ILE A 116 -3.27 -8.87 1.63
N LEU A 117 -3.29 -8.30 0.42
CA LEU A 117 -4.17 -7.17 0.09
C LEU A 117 -5.65 -7.54 0.27
N GLU A 118 -6.06 -8.71 -0.21
CA GLU A 118 -7.39 -9.28 -0.01
C GLU A 118 -7.74 -9.41 1.47
N GLN A 119 -6.79 -9.88 2.28
CA GLN A 119 -7.00 -9.97 3.71
C GLN A 119 -7.20 -8.59 4.35
N TYR A 120 -6.49 -7.54 3.92
CA TYR A 120 -6.75 -6.18 4.43
C TYR A 120 -8.15 -5.67 4.05
N LEU A 121 -8.62 -5.97 2.85
CA LEU A 121 -9.98 -5.64 2.42
C LEU A 121 -11.01 -6.41 3.26
N PHE A 122 -10.76 -7.69 3.52
CA PHE A 122 -11.59 -8.52 4.39
C PHE A 122 -11.62 -7.99 5.83
N ASP A 123 -10.46 -7.68 6.42
CA ASP A 123 -10.34 -7.11 7.78
C ASP A 123 -11.03 -5.73 7.87
N THR A 124 -11.12 -5.01 6.75
CA THR A 124 -11.77 -3.70 6.67
C THR A 124 -13.27 -3.79 6.50
N PHE A 125 -13.75 -4.56 5.52
CA PHE A 125 -15.14 -4.56 5.06
C PHE A 125 -15.89 -5.87 5.27
N GLY A 126 -15.21 -6.97 5.64
CA GLY A 126 -15.76 -8.32 5.66
C GLY A 126 -17.02 -8.45 6.50
N GLU A 127 -17.00 -7.91 7.73
CA GLU A 127 -18.18 -7.87 8.60
C GLU A 127 -19.33 -7.07 7.98
N LYS A 128 -19.02 -5.88 7.46
CA LYS A 128 -20.01 -4.94 6.88
C LYS A 128 -20.70 -5.51 5.64
N LEU A 129 -19.94 -6.24 4.82
CA LEU A 129 -20.42 -6.83 3.56
C LEU A 129 -20.91 -8.28 3.74
N GLY A 130 -20.76 -8.87 4.93
CA GLY A 130 -21.13 -10.26 5.19
C GLY A 130 -20.28 -11.28 4.44
N LEU A 131 -19.01 -10.96 4.18
CA LEU A 131 -18.05 -11.87 3.52
C LEU A 131 -17.66 -13.02 4.47
N ARG A 132 -17.42 -14.20 3.91
CA ARG A 132 -17.04 -15.43 4.63
C ARG A 132 -15.90 -16.14 3.93
#